data_AF-A0ABD6BT82-F1
#
_entry.id   AF-A0ABD6BT82-F1
#
_cell.length_a   1.000
_cell.length_b   1.000
_cell.length_c   1.000
_cell.angle_alpha   90.00
_cell.angle_beta   90.00
_cell.angle_gamma   90.00
#
_symmetry.space_group_name_H-M   'P 1'
#
loop_
_entity.id
_entity.type
_entity.pdbx_description
1 polymer ?
#
loop_
_entity_poly.entity_id
_entity_poly.type
_entity_poly.pdbx_seq_one_letter_code
_entity_poly.pdbx_strand_id
1 'polypeptide(L)' 'MSEAENQLASSREIKVRLAFAGVAAILGVGLATFTDVSQWLAFGTVIVLGIIVPRALLYLED' A
#
# COMPACT_ATOMS: atom_id res chain seq x y z
N MET A 1 22.65 0.25 17.34
CA MET A 1 21.18 0.13 17.30
C MET A 1 20.80 -1.11 18.08
N SER A 2 19.86 -1.00 19.01
CA SER A 2 19.40 -2.09 19.88
C SER A 2 18.45 -3.02 19.10
N GLU A 3 18.51 -4.33 19.35
CA GLU A 3 17.63 -5.34 18.75
C GLU A 3 16.13 -5.02 18.91
N ALA A 4 15.77 -4.34 20.01
CA ALA A 4 14.41 -3.88 20.29
C ALA A 4 13.95 -2.75 19.33
N GLU A 5 14.85 -1.85 18.94
CA GLU A 5 14.54 -0.76 18.00
C GLU A 5 14.28 -1.33 16.60
N ASN A 6 15.02 -2.36 16.21
CA ASN A 6 14.91 -3.00 14.91
C ASN A 6 13.57 -3.77 14.76
N GLN A 7 13.11 -4.44 15.83
CA GLN A 7 11.81 -5.12 15.84
C GLN A 7 10.62 -4.14 15.84
N LEU A 8 10.75 -3.00 16.52
CA LEU A 8 9.73 -1.94 16.52
C LEU A 8 9.62 -1.27 15.14
N ALA A 9 10.74 -1.01 14.47
CA ALA A 9 10.76 -0.47 13.11
C ALA A 9 10.12 -1.45 12.12
N SER A 10 10.48 -2.73 12.18
CA SER A 10 9.91 -3.79 11.33
C SER A 10 8.40 -3.95 11.53
N SER A 11 7.92 -3.92 12.78
CA SER A 11 6.48 -4.02 13.08
C SER A 11 5.70 -2.82 12.53
N ARG A 12 6.30 -1.62 12.57
CA ARG A 12 5.69 -0.40 12.00
C ARG A 12 5.62 -0.48 10.48
N GLU A 13 6.69 -0.92 9.83
CA GLU A 13 6.77 -1.11 8.38
C GLU A 13 5.69 -2.09 7.87
N ILE A 14 5.52 -3.23 8.55
CA ILE A 14 4.50 -4.23 8.20
C ILE A 14 3.08 -3.64 8.37
N LYS A 15 2.82 -2.92 9.46
CA LYS A 15 1.52 -2.25 9.68
C LYS A 15 1.20 -1.25 8.57
N VAL A 16 2.18 -0.45 8.16
CA VAL A 16 2.01 0.53 7.08
C VAL A 16 1.68 -0.18 5.77
N ARG A 17 2.45 -1.20 5.38
CA ARG A 17 2.17 -1.99 4.16
C ARG A 17 0.79 -2.63 4.18
N LEU A 18 0.38 -3.18 5.31
CA LEU A 18 -0.94 -3.79 5.45
C LEU A 18 -2.07 -2.76 5.32
N ALA A 19 -1.90 -1.58 5.91
CA ALA A 19 -2.87 -0.49 5.79
C ALA A 19 -3.01 -0.02 4.33
N PHE A 20 -1.90 0.19 3.62
CA PHE A 20 -1.92 0.57 2.21
C PHE A 20 -2.49 -0.53 1.31
N ALA A 21 -2.16 -1.80 1.58
CA ALA A 21 -2.76 -2.93 0.85
C ALA A 21 -4.28 -2.97 1.05
N GLY A 22 -4.77 -2.72 2.27
CA GLY A 22 -6.21 -2.62 2.56
C GLY A 22 -6.89 -1.49 1.79
N VAL A 23 -6.31 -0.28 1.83
CA VAL A 23 -6.83 0.90 1.10
C VAL A 23 -6.84 0.65 -0.41
N ALA A 24 -5.76 0.08 -0.95
CA ALA A 24 -5.63 -0.26 -2.36
C ALA A 24 -6.70 -1.28 -2.80
N ALA A 25 -6.96 -2.30 -1.99
CA ALA A 25 -8.01 -3.29 -2.27
C ALA A 25 -9.40 -2.66 -2.29
N ILE A 26 -9.73 -1.81 -1.30
CA ILE A 26 -11.02 -1.12 -1.24
C ILE A 26 -11.20 -0.21 -2.46
N LEU A 27 -10.18 0.56 -2.83
CA LEU A 27 -10.23 1.46 -3.98
C LEU A 27 -10.29 0.70 -5.31
N GLY A 28 -9.53 -0.38 -5.45
CA GLY A 28 -9.54 -1.22 -6.65
C GLY A 28 -10.87 -1.89 -6.89
N VAL A 29 -11.45 -2.50 -5.84
CA VAL A 29 -12.78 -3.10 -5.89
C VAL A 29 -13.83 -2.01 -6.14
N GLY A 30 -13.78 -0.90 -5.41
CA GLY A 30 -14.72 0.20 -5.56
C GLY A 30 -14.72 0.81 -6.96
N LEU A 31 -13.54 1.03 -7.56
CA LEU A 31 -13.41 1.46 -8.95
C LEU A 31 -14.02 0.44 -9.90
N ALA A 32 -13.71 -0.85 -9.74
CA ALA A 32 -14.24 -1.89 -10.61
C ALA A 32 -15.77 -2.09 -10.49
N THR A 33 -16.36 -1.80 -9.32
CA THR A 33 -17.80 -2.03 -9.09
C THR A 33 -18.68 -0.80 -9.33
N PHE A 34 -18.18 0.41 -9.08
CA PHE A 34 -18.99 1.64 -9.12
C PHE A 34 -18.69 2.54 -10.32
N THR A 35 -17.74 2.17 -11.17
CA THR A 35 -17.37 2.97 -12.34
C THR A 35 -17.25 2.11 -13.59
N ASP A 36 -17.56 2.64 -14.77
CA ASP A 36 -17.37 1.97 -16.08
C ASP A 36 -15.89 1.99 -16.53
N VAL A 37 -14.97 2.08 -15.57
CA VAL A 37 -13.54 2.19 -15.84
C VAL A 37 -12.99 0.79 -16.13
N SER A 38 -12.09 0.69 -17.12
CA SER A 38 -11.48 -0.59 -17.49
C SER A 38 -10.88 -1.30 -16.27
N GLN A 39 -11.10 -2.62 -16.17
CA GLN A 39 -10.54 -3.46 -15.11
C GLN A 39 -9.00 -3.34 -15.02
N TRP A 40 -8.34 -3.04 -16.15
CA TRP A 40 -6.89 -2.79 -16.18
C TRP A 40 -6.48 -1.55 -15.39
N LEU A 41 -7.29 -0.49 -15.41
CA LEU A 41 -7.05 0.72 -14.65
C LEU A 41 -7.34 0.52 -13.16
N ALA A 42 -8.43 -0.21 -12.83
CA ALA A 42 -8.71 -0.58 -11.44
C ALA A 42 -7.57 -1.42 -10.84
N PHE A 43 -7.06 -2.41 -11.59
CA PHE A 43 -5.90 -3.19 -11.19
C PHE A 43 -4.63 -2.33 -11.07
N GLY A 44 -4.41 -1.40 -12.01
CA GLY A 44 -3.31 -0.44 -11.95
C GLY A 44 -3.33 0.37 -10.66
N THR A 45 -4.50 0.85 -10.22
CA THR A 45 -4.66 1.56 -8.95
C THR A 45 -4.26 0.71 -7.75
N VAL A 46 -4.63 -0.58 -7.74
CA VAL A 46 -4.24 -1.50 -6.66
C VAL A 46 -2.71 -1.65 -6.59
N ILE A 47 -2.06 -1.82 -7.74
CA ILE A 47 -0.60 -1.97 -7.82
C ILE A 47 0.09 -0.69 -7.35
N VAL A 48 -0.34 0.47 -7.85
CA VAL A 48 0.28 1.76 -7.52
C VAL A 48 0.12 2.05 -6.04
N LEU A 49 -1.11 1.99 -5.51
CA LEU A 49 -1.38 2.37 -4.12
C LEU A 49 -0.93 1.30 -3.11
N GLY A 50 -1.02 0.02 -3.47
CA GLY A 50 -0.70 -1.08 -2.55
C GLY A 50 0.78 -1.44 -2.52
N ILE A 51 1.53 -1.16 -3.58
CA ILE A 51 2.94 -1.59 -3.73
C ILE A 51 3.88 -0.41 -3.95
N ILE A 52 3.58 0.48 -4.91
CA ILE A 52 4.52 1.54 -5.32
C ILE A 52 4.55 2.67 -4.28
N VAL A 53 3.38 3.18 -3.87
CA VAL A 53 3.27 4.30 -2.92
C VAL A 53 3.91 3.98 -1.56
N PRO A 54 3.69 2.82 -0.92
CA PRO A 54 4.31 2.51 0.36
C PRO A 54 5.83 2.40 0.23
N ARG A 55 6.31 1.80 -0.86
CA ARG A 55 7.75 1.75 -1.18
C ARG A 55 8.33 3.15 -1.34
N ALA A 56 7.67 4.02 -2.11
CA ALA A 56 8.14 5.37 -2.38
C ALA A 56 8.16 6.25 -1.13
N LEU A 57 7.14 6.15 -0.28
CA LEU A 57 7.09 6.88 1.00
C LEU A 57 8.22 6.45 1.93
N LEU A 58 8.48 5.14 2.05
CA LEU A 58 9.60 4.64 2.84
C LEU A 58 10.97 5.11 2.29
N TYR A 59 11.12 5.28 0.98
CA TYR A 59 12.35 5.81 0.36
C TYR A 59 12.51 7.34 0.47
N LEU A 60 11.43 8.08 0.74
CA LEU A 60 11.44 9.54 0.86
C LEU A 60 11.56 10.01 2.32
N GLU A 61 11.22 9.14 3.28
CA GLU A 61 11.42 9.39 4.72
C GLU A 61 12.83 9.03 5.21
N ASP A 62 13.64 8.33 4.39
CA ASP A 62 15.09 8.12 4.57
C ASP A 62 15.91 9.30 4.00
#